data_AF-A0A7G9Z0Y9-F1
#
_entry.id   AF-A0A7G9Z0Y9-F1
#
_cell.length_a   1.000
_cell.length_b   1.000
_cell.length_c   1.000
_cell.angle_alpha   90.00
_cell.angle_beta   90.00
_cell.angle_gamma   90.00
#
_symmetry.space_group_name_H-M   'P 1'
#
loop_
_entity.id
_entity.type
_entity.pdbx_description
1 polymer ?
#
loop_
_entity_poly.entity_id
_entity_poly.type
_entity_poly.pdbx_seq_one_letter_code
_entity_poly.pdbx_strand_id
1 'polypeptide(L)'
;MADCKHKCCGTAEKVWLPYELEGRSRGLVPHSYCIHCGVVKDISSKSNRAKRMGYYTNILARLGITKVQIRLIAKELERIQDFDDVYSMTRSEQEGLFIDAVKKYSKVREDTIRAFL
;
A
#
# COMPACT_ATOMS: atom_id res chain seq x y z
N MET A 1 -12.38 -5.72 -5.80
CA MET A 1 -13.29 -6.33 -4.81
C MET A 1 -13.20 -5.50 -3.52
N ALA A 2 -13.74 -4.28 -3.53
CA ALA A 2 -13.20 -3.18 -2.72
C ALA A 2 -13.59 -3.14 -1.22
N ASP A 3 -14.53 -3.97 -0.75
CA ASP A 3 -15.07 -3.85 0.63
C ASP A 3 -14.96 -5.14 1.47
N CYS A 4 -13.92 -5.94 1.26
CA CYS A 4 -13.70 -7.11 2.13
C CYS A 4 -13.13 -6.68 3.49
N LYS A 5 -13.85 -6.96 4.60
CA LYS A 5 -13.35 -6.77 5.98
C LYS A 5 -12.39 -7.88 6.42
N HIS A 6 -11.45 -8.24 5.55
CA HIS A 6 -10.54 -9.38 5.60
C HIS A 6 -10.50 -10.18 6.92
N LYS A 7 -10.93 -11.45 6.86
CA LYS A 7 -10.77 -12.41 7.95
C LYS A 7 -9.74 -13.47 7.58
N CYS A 8 -8.65 -13.55 8.34
CA CYS A 8 -7.59 -14.53 8.10
C CYS A 8 -8.09 -15.97 8.31
N CYS A 9 -7.60 -16.88 7.47
CA CYS A 9 -7.72 -18.33 7.68
C CYS A 9 -7.03 -18.79 8.98
N GLY A 10 -7.36 -19.99 9.43
CA GLY A 10 -6.72 -20.65 10.57
C GLY A 10 -5.27 -21.06 10.27
N THR A 11 -4.50 -21.35 11.33
CA THR A 11 -3.06 -21.70 11.19
C THR A 11 -2.83 -22.95 10.36
N ALA A 12 -3.70 -23.96 10.47
CA ALA A 12 -3.60 -25.21 9.72
C ALA A 12 -4.01 -25.07 8.24
N GLU A 13 -4.70 -23.99 7.88
CA GLU A 13 -5.24 -23.76 6.54
C GLU A 13 -4.31 -22.90 5.67
N LYS A 14 -3.19 -22.41 6.23
CA LYS A 14 -2.27 -21.51 5.53
C LYS A 14 -1.69 -22.18 4.28
N VAL A 15 -1.51 -21.38 3.24
CA VAL A 15 -0.95 -21.81 1.96
C VAL A 15 0.54 -21.50 1.95
N TRP A 16 1.36 -22.46 1.51
CA TRP A 16 2.79 -22.27 1.36
C TRP A 16 3.07 -21.58 0.02
N LEU A 17 3.64 -20.39 0.07
CA LEU A 17 3.99 -19.61 -1.12
C LEU A 17 5.47 -19.21 -1.09
N PRO A 18 6.08 -18.97 -2.26
CA PRO A 18 7.42 -18.41 -2.34
C PRO A 18 7.51 -17.09 -1.57
N TYR A 19 8.55 -16.96 -0.76
CA TYR A 19 8.84 -15.75 -0.03
C TYR A 19 10.14 -15.13 -0.54
N GLU A 20 10.02 -13.89 -1.00
CA GLU A 20 11.15 -13.06 -1.38
C GLU A 20 11.31 -11.92 -0.38
N LEU A 21 12.55 -11.68 0.03
CA LEU A 21 12.88 -10.50 0.82
C LEU A 21 14.06 -9.81 0.17
N GLU A 22 13.89 -8.53 -0.19
CA GLU A 22 14.92 -7.71 -0.84
C GLU A 22 15.48 -8.35 -2.12
N GLY A 23 14.60 -8.95 -2.95
CA GLY A 23 14.97 -9.60 -4.20
C GLY A 23 15.69 -10.94 -4.05
N ARG A 24 15.74 -11.49 -2.83
CA ARG A 24 16.32 -12.82 -2.56
C ARG A 24 15.22 -13.80 -2.19
N SER A 25 15.15 -14.91 -2.93
CA SER A 25 14.28 -16.02 -2.58
C SER A 25 14.74 -16.67 -1.28
N ARG A 26 13.82 -16.79 -0.32
CA ARG A 26 14.04 -17.41 1.00
C ARG A 26 13.27 -18.72 1.16
N GLY A 27 12.86 -19.34 0.05
CA GLY A 27 12.09 -20.57 0.04
C GLY A 27 10.60 -20.34 0.20
N LEU A 28 9.90 -21.30 0.82
CA LEU A 28 8.45 -21.25 1.03
C LEU A 28 8.13 -20.86 2.48
N VAL A 29 7.15 -19.99 2.66
CA VAL A 29 6.64 -19.57 3.98
C VAL A 29 5.12 -19.77 4.01
N PRO A 30 4.51 -20.04 5.17
CA PRO A 30 3.04 -20.15 5.26
C PRO A 30 2.37 -18.76 5.25
N HIS A 31 1.57 -18.48 4.23
CA HIS A 31 0.78 -17.27 4.09
C HIS A 31 -0.66 -17.49 4.56
N SER A 32 -1.19 -16.49 5.25
CA SER A 32 -2.62 -16.43 5.53
C SER A 32 -3.35 -15.84 4.33
N TYR A 33 -4.58 -16.26 4.08
CA TYR A 33 -5.45 -15.63 3.08
C TYR A 33 -6.78 -15.26 3.70
N CYS A 34 -7.53 -14.41 3.01
CA CYS A 34 -8.88 -14.05 3.42
C CYS A 34 -9.85 -15.17 3.08
N ILE A 35 -10.56 -15.72 4.06
CA ILE A 35 -11.55 -16.78 3.83
C ILE A 35 -12.75 -16.33 2.98
N HIS A 36 -12.95 -15.02 2.82
CA HIS A 36 -14.09 -14.45 2.09
C HIS A 36 -13.78 -14.12 0.64
N CYS A 37 -12.60 -13.55 0.35
CA CYS A 37 -12.23 -13.13 -1.00
C CYS A 37 -11.03 -13.87 -1.59
N GLY A 38 -10.38 -14.75 -0.83
CA GLY A 38 -9.22 -15.53 -1.28
C GLY A 38 -7.91 -14.75 -1.37
N VAL A 39 -7.94 -13.43 -1.16
CA VAL A 39 -6.74 -12.57 -1.24
C VAL A 39 -5.71 -13.01 -0.19
N VAL A 40 -4.46 -13.16 -0.63
CA VAL A 40 -3.34 -13.54 0.23
C VAL A 40 -2.86 -12.33 1.03
N LYS A 41 -2.62 -12.55 2.32
CA LYS A 41 -2.09 -11.53 3.21
C LYS A 41 -0.64 -11.25 2.88
N ASP A 42 -0.30 -9.98 2.80
CA ASP A 42 1.08 -9.55 2.78
C ASP A 42 1.76 -9.91 4.12
N ILE A 43 2.89 -10.59 4.01
CA ILE A 43 3.73 -10.99 5.15
C ILE A 43 5.03 -10.19 5.20
N SER A 44 5.11 -9.08 4.45
CA SER A 44 6.27 -8.22 4.46
C SER A 44 6.63 -7.76 5.88
N SER A 45 7.89 -7.38 6.05
CA SER A 45 8.40 -6.89 7.33
C SER A 45 7.52 -5.74 7.85
N LYS A 46 7.48 -5.58 9.18
CA LYS A 46 6.69 -4.52 9.83
C LYS A 46 6.98 -3.12 9.27
N SER A 47 8.19 -2.89 8.76
CA SER A 47 8.60 -1.63 8.12
C SER A 47 8.02 -1.42 6.71
N ASN A 48 7.70 -2.50 5.97
CA ASN A 48 7.14 -2.47 4.62
C ASN A 48 5.62 -2.70 4.57
N ARG A 49 4.94 -2.67 5.71
CA ARG A 49 3.49 -2.82 5.76
C ARG A 49 2.78 -1.58 5.23
N ALA A 50 1.80 -1.80 4.36
CA ALA A 50 0.92 -0.76 3.84
C ALA A 50 0.27 0.10 4.95
N LYS A 51 -0.10 1.31 4.56
CA LYS A 51 -0.68 2.38 5.34
C LYS A 51 -2.06 2.73 4.77
N ARG A 52 -2.94 3.17 5.67
CA ARG A 52 -4.24 3.72 5.30
C ARG A 52 -4.09 5.05 4.55
N MET A 53 -5.11 5.45 3.80
CA MET A 53 -5.22 6.72 3.08
C MET A 53 -4.91 7.94 3.96
N GLY A 54 -5.26 7.90 5.25
CA GLY A 54 -4.96 8.98 6.20
C GLY A 54 -3.46 9.27 6.35
N TYR A 55 -2.59 8.27 6.21
CA TYR A 55 -1.14 8.45 6.22
C TYR A 55 -0.68 9.36 5.08
N TYR A 56 -1.10 9.04 3.85
CA TYR A 56 -0.77 9.79 2.65
C TYR A 56 -1.42 11.18 2.65
N THR A 57 -2.64 11.30 3.17
CA THR A 57 -3.33 12.59 3.32
C THR A 57 -2.55 13.54 4.24
N ASN A 58 -2.00 13.02 5.34
CA ASN A 58 -1.15 13.82 6.24
C ASN A 58 0.15 14.28 5.56
N ILE A 59 0.72 13.47 4.66
CA ILE A 59 1.88 13.87 3.87
C ILE A 59 1.51 14.98 2.88
N LEU A 60 0.40 14.85 2.16
CA LEU A 60 -0.08 15.88 1.23
C LEU A 60 -0.25 17.25 1.91
N ALA A 61 -0.74 17.27 3.15
CA ALA A 61 -0.88 18.49 3.94
C ALA A 61 0.47 19.19 4.25
N ARG A 62 1.58 18.44 4.22
CA ARG A 62 2.93 18.94 4.54
C ARG A 62 3.77 19.29 3.30
N LEU A 63 3.34 18.91 2.10
CA LEU A 63 4.09 19.15 0.85
C LEU A 63 4.03 20.59 0.33
N GLY A 64 3.31 21.50 1.00
CA GLY A 64 3.22 22.91 0.57
C GLY A 64 2.49 23.12 -0.76
N ILE A 65 1.66 22.17 -1.18
CA ILE A 65 0.86 22.23 -2.42
C ILE A 65 -0.53 22.83 -2.17
N THR A 66 -1.19 23.26 -3.24
CA THR A 66 -2.51 23.90 -3.14
C THR A 66 -3.61 22.91 -2.72
N LYS A 67 -4.68 23.41 -2.09
CA LYS A 67 -5.85 22.57 -1.72
C LYS A 67 -6.46 21.84 -2.90
N VAL A 68 -6.45 22.46 -4.09
CA VAL A 68 -6.95 21.85 -5.33
C VAL A 68 -6.08 20.64 -5.72
N GLN A 69 -4.75 20.78 -5.65
CA GLN A 69 -3.83 19.68 -5.93
C GLN A 69 -4.00 18.53 -4.93
N ILE A 70 -4.08 18.84 -3.62
CA ILE A 70 -4.35 17.82 -2.59
C ILE A 70 -5.62 17.03 -2.93
N ARG A 71 -6.71 17.72 -3.31
CA ARG A 71 -7.98 17.09 -3.65
C ARG A 71 -7.89 16.22 -4.91
N LEU A 72 -7.18 16.68 -5.95
CA LEU A 72 -6.97 15.91 -7.18
C LEU A 72 -6.15 14.64 -6.91
N ILE A 73 -5.07 14.77 -6.13
CA ILE A 73 -4.22 13.63 -5.76
C ILE A 73 -5.02 12.63 -4.92
N ALA A 74 -5.72 13.08 -3.87
CA ALA A 74 -6.55 12.20 -3.04
C ALA A 74 -7.61 11.45 -3.87
N LYS A 75 -8.26 12.13 -4.83
CA LYS A 75 -9.23 11.50 -5.73
C LYS A 75 -8.60 10.50 -6.69
N GLU A 76 -7.35 10.71 -7.10
CA GLU A 76 -6.61 9.72 -7.89
C GLU A 76 -6.31 8.48 -7.06
N LEU A 77 -5.80 8.64 -5.84
CA LEU A 77 -5.49 7.51 -4.95
C LEU A 77 -6.75 6.73 -4.57
N GLU A 78 -7.87 7.39 -4.31
CA GLU A 78 -9.18 6.75 -4.04
C GLU A 78 -9.69 5.92 -5.23
N ARG A 79 -9.30 6.25 -6.47
CA ARG A 79 -9.68 5.50 -7.67
C ARG A 79 -8.81 4.27 -7.90
N ILE A 80 -7.63 4.21 -7.29
CA ILE A 80 -6.76 3.05 -7.38
C ILE A 80 -7.41 1.94 -6.58
N GLN A 81 -7.72 0.84 -7.27
CA GLN A 81 -8.33 -0.32 -6.64
C GLN A 81 -7.44 -0.82 -5.50
N ASP A 82 -8.04 -1.05 -4.34
CA ASP A 82 -7.39 -1.66 -3.18
C ASP A 82 -6.23 -0.82 -2.58
N PHE A 83 -6.13 0.48 -2.90
CA PHE A 83 -5.08 1.36 -2.33
C PHE A 83 -5.14 1.47 -0.79
N ASP A 84 -6.34 1.50 -0.19
CA ASP A 84 -6.52 1.50 1.27
C ASP A 84 -6.47 0.08 1.88
N ASP A 85 -6.26 -0.95 1.07
CA ASP A 85 -6.20 -2.33 1.54
C ASP A 85 -4.83 -2.68 2.14
N VAL A 86 -4.74 -2.49 3.46
CA VAL A 86 -3.55 -2.81 4.26
C VAL A 86 -3.34 -4.33 4.44
N TYR A 87 -4.20 -5.17 3.87
CA TYR A 87 -4.10 -6.62 3.99
C TYR A 87 -3.14 -7.24 2.97
N SER A 88 -3.19 -6.81 1.71
CA SER A 88 -2.47 -7.45 0.59
C SER A 88 -1.43 -6.57 -0.08
N MET A 89 -1.52 -5.25 0.07
CA MET A 89 -0.60 -4.32 -0.60
C MET A 89 0.66 -4.09 0.24
N THR A 90 1.82 -3.97 -0.42
CA THR A 90 3.05 -3.57 0.26
C THR A 90 3.18 -2.05 0.30
N ARG A 91 3.89 -1.53 1.29
CA ARG A 91 4.15 -0.10 1.42
C ARG A 91 4.92 0.46 0.22
N SER A 92 5.93 -0.26 -0.28
CA SER A 92 6.69 0.17 -1.45
C SER A 92 5.82 0.38 -2.68
N GLU A 93 4.84 -0.49 -2.93
CA GLU A 93 3.87 -0.33 -4.02
C GLU A 93 3.00 0.91 -3.81
N GLN A 94 2.47 1.10 -2.60
CA GLN A 94 1.68 2.30 -2.28
C GLN A 94 2.50 3.59 -2.47
N GLU A 95 3.78 3.58 -2.08
CA GLU A 95 4.68 4.72 -2.19
C GLU A 95 4.97 5.09 -3.64
N GLY A 96 5.16 4.10 -4.52
CA GLY A 96 5.28 4.32 -5.96
C GLY A 96 4.04 5.01 -6.53
N LEU A 97 2.86 4.44 -6.27
CA LEU A 97 1.58 4.99 -6.70
C LEU A 97 1.32 6.41 -6.15
N PHE A 98 1.70 6.65 -4.90
CA PHE A 98 1.62 7.96 -4.27
C PHE A 98 2.52 8.99 -4.96
N ILE A 99 3.79 8.65 -5.18
CA ILE A 99 4.76 9.53 -5.86
C ILE A 99 4.26 9.89 -7.25
N ASP A 100 3.77 8.91 -8.02
CA ASP A 100 3.25 9.13 -9.37
C ASP A 100 2.06 10.09 -9.36
N ALA A 101 1.10 9.89 -8.45
CA ALA A 101 -0.05 10.77 -8.31
C ALA A 101 0.36 12.20 -7.92
N VAL A 102 1.31 12.37 -6.99
CA VAL A 102 1.81 13.69 -6.58
C VAL A 102 2.51 14.40 -7.74
N LYS A 103 3.37 13.70 -8.50
CA LYS A 103 4.09 14.26 -9.66
C LYS A 103 3.16 14.65 -10.80
N LYS A 104 2.04 13.94 -10.96
CA LYS A 104 1.04 14.26 -12.00
C LYS A 104 0.37 15.62 -11.79
N TYR A 105 0.09 15.99 -10.53
CA TYR A 105 -0.67 17.21 -10.21
C TYR A 105 0.18 18.34 -9.62
N SER A 106 1.47 18.11 -9.37
CA SER A 106 2.35 19.11 -8.76
C SER A 106 3.74 19.10 -9.38
N LYS A 107 4.49 20.19 -9.16
CA LYS A 107 5.90 20.30 -9.57
C LYS A 107 6.86 19.91 -8.44
N VAL A 108 6.36 19.21 -7.42
CA VAL A 108 7.20 18.79 -6.29
C VAL A 108 8.20 17.75 -6.79
N ARG A 109 9.47 17.96 -6.45
CA ARG A 109 10.54 17.02 -6.80
C ARG A 109 10.34 15.70 -6.05
N GLU A 110 10.65 14.60 -6.70
CA GLU A 110 10.53 13.27 -6.10
C GLU A 110 11.33 13.12 -4.80
N ASP A 111 12.55 13.66 -4.74
CA ASP A 111 13.38 13.67 -3.53
C ASP A 111 12.67 14.32 -2.34
N THR A 112 11.94 15.41 -2.60
CA THR A 112 11.14 16.10 -1.58
C THR A 112 10.00 15.21 -1.10
N ILE A 113 9.31 14.50 -2.01
CA ILE A 113 8.21 13.59 -1.65
C ILE A 113 8.76 12.44 -0.79
N ARG A 114 9.87 11.83 -1.21
CA ARG A 114 10.52 10.71 -0.51
C ARG A 114 10.99 11.09 0.89
N ALA A 115 11.37 12.34 1.14
CA ALA A 115 11.76 12.81 2.47
C ALA A 115 10.59 12.79 3.50
N PHE A 116 9.33 12.70 3.04
CA PHE A 116 8.16 12.59 3.92
C PHE A 116 7.61 11.16 4.08
N LEU A 117 8.12 10.20 3.30
CA LEU A 117 7.75 8.79 3.37
C LEU A 117 8.60 8.09 4.43
#